data_AF-E6UDD9-F1
#
_entry.id   AF-E6UDD9-F1
#
_cell.length_a   1.000
_cell.length_b   1.000
_cell.length_c   1.000
_cell.angle_alpha   90.00
_cell.angle_beta   90.00
_cell.angle_gamma   90.00
#
_symmetry.space_group_name_H-M   'P 1'
#
loop_
_entity.id
_entity.type
_entity.pdbx_description
1 polymer ?
#
loop_
_entity_poly.entity_id
_entity_poly.type
_entity_poly.pdbx_seq_one_letter_code
_entity_poly.pdbx_strand_id
1 'polypeptide(L)'
;MPVRIKHPEMKPREKSFCVSTLICTVISFLFTVEILTMLRSIVTNGSKVMTCAVVAGYLLFTVICGICLYKGFAAYKYEDSMSALGKGIIYFFEVIVCLINLRFALSLVFSVFGKNEITEKIVGTDQKAFVQAQVIPWTAMLGGLFLADIIGIFSAWKLLKYQKK
;
A
#
# COMPACT_ATOMS: atom_id res chain seq x y z
N MET A 1 -49.05 -6.45 10.97
CA MET A 1 -47.82 -6.37 11.80
C MET A 1 -46.79 -5.55 11.05
N PRO A 2 -46.12 -4.55 11.65
CA PRO A 2 -45.06 -3.84 10.97
C PRO A 2 -43.90 -4.81 10.73
N VAL A 3 -43.55 -5.01 9.47
CA VAL A 3 -42.38 -5.80 9.07
C VAL A 3 -41.15 -5.03 9.52
N ARG A 4 -40.55 -5.42 10.66
CA ARG A 4 -39.22 -4.93 11.03
C ARG A 4 -38.25 -5.50 9.99
N ILE A 5 -37.91 -4.70 8.99
CA ILE A 5 -36.81 -5.00 8.07
C ILE A 5 -35.56 -5.06 8.93
N LYS A 6 -35.09 -6.27 9.27
CA LYS A 6 -33.81 -6.45 9.94
C LYS A 6 -32.75 -5.82 9.05
N HIS A 7 -32.05 -4.80 9.55
CA HIS A 7 -30.90 -4.28 8.84
C HIS A 7 -29.92 -5.44 8.59
N PRO A 8 -29.54 -5.70 7.34
CA PRO A 8 -28.68 -6.83 7.02
C PRO A 8 -27.34 -6.64 7.75
N GLU A 9 -26.95 -7.62 8.55
CA GLU A 9 -25.66 -7.60 9.26
C GLU A 9 -24.52 -7.79 8.26
N MET A 10 -23.41 -7.08 8.48
CA MET A 10 -22.23 -7.25 7.65
C MET A 10 -21.64 -8.65 7.86
N LYS A 11 -21.35 -9.34 6.75
CA LYS A 11 -20.76 -10.67 6.78
C LYS A 11 -19.33 -10.63 7.39
N PRO A 12 -18.88 -11.68 8.10
CA PRO A 12 -17.68 -11.62 8.94
C PRO A 12 -16.38 -11.40 8.15
N ARG A 13 -16.22 -12.00 6.96
CA ARG A 13 -14.99 -11.81 6.15
C ARG A 13 -14.97 -10.44 5.49
N GLU A 14 -16.12 -9.94 5.04
CA GLU A 14 -16.25 -8.57 4.57
C GLU A 14 -15.91 -7.54 5.65
N LYS A 15 -16.34 -7.79 6.90
CA LYS A 15 -15.94 -6.97 8.06
C LYS A 15 -14.43 -7.03 8.28
N SER A 16 -13.83 -8.22 8.27
CA SER A 16 -12.37 -8.40 8.41
C SER A 16 -11.58 -7.71 7.30
N PHE A 17 -12.10 -7.74 6.07
CA PHE A 17 -11.53 -7.00 4.94
C PHE A 17 -11.60 -5.49 5.19
N CYS A 18 -12.76 -4.96 5.58
CA CYS A 18 -12.92 -3.53 5.88
C CYS A 18 -12.02 -3.06 7.03
N VAL A 19 -11.76 -3.90 8.04
CA VAL A 19 -10.81 -3.57 9.12
C VAL A 19 -9.38 -3.52 8.57
N SER A 20 -9.00 -4.48 7.71
CA SER A 20 -7.67 -4.48 7.10
C SER A 20 -7.45 -3.27 6.18
N THR A 21 -8.45 -2.81 5.45
CA THR A 21 -8.32 -1.60 4.63
C THR A 21 -8.15 -0.35 5.49
N LEU A 22 -8.74 -0.28 6.69
CA LEU A 22 -8.46 0.82 7.64
C LEU A 22 -7.02 0.79 8.15
N ILE A 23 -6.50 -0.38 8.50
CA ILE A 23 -5.10 -0.52 8.88
C ILE A 23 -4.20 -0.10 7.72
N CYS A 24 -4.55 -0.49 6.49
CA CYS A 24 -3.84 -0.08 5.28
C CYS A 24 -3.81 1.45 5.13
N THR A 25 -4.93 2.15 5.36
CA THR A 25 -4.98 3.61 5.34
C THR A 25 -4.08 4.26 6.38
N VAL A 26 -4.02 3.73 7.60
CA VAL A 26 -3.10 4.26 8.62
C VAL A 26 -1.65 4.10 8.17
N ILE A 27 -1.29 2.92 7.66
CA ILE A 27 0.07 2.64 7.15
C ILE A 27 0.39 3.53 5.93
N SER A 28 -0.56 3.66 5.01
CA SER A 28 -0.46 4.49 3.81
C SER A 28 -0.21 5.96 4.15
N PHE A 29 -1.00 6.51 5.08
CA PHE A 29 -0.84 7.88 5.54
C PHE A 29 0.51 8.09 6.23
N LEU A 30 0.90 7.20 7.15
CA LEU A 30 2.21 7.28 7.82
C LEU A 30 3.37 7.19 6.82
N PHE A 31 3.28 6.28 5.85
CA PHE A 31 4.30 6.13 4.83
C PHE A 31 4.37 7.35 3.90
N THR A 32 3.22 7.96 3.58
CA THR A 32 3.17 9.22 2.82
C THR A 32 3.88 10.35 3.58
N VAL A 33 3.62 10.50 4.87
CA VAL A 33 4.32 11.49 5.72
C VAL A 33 5.82 11.19 5.78
N GLU A 34 6.20 9.92 5.91
CA GLU A 34 7.59 9.49 5.92
C GLU A 34 8.32 9.86 4.62
N ILE A 35 7.72 9.59 3.46
CA ILE A 35 8.27 9.99 2.16
C ILE A 35 8.44 11.51 2.11
N LEU A 36 7.40 12.29 2.45
CA LEU A 36 7.45 13.75 2.33
C LEU A 36 8.50 14.40 3.26
N THR A 37 8.71 13.83 4.45
CA THR A 37 9.63 14.38 5.45
C THR A 37 11.06 13.89 5.28
N MET A 38 11.25 12.61 4.97
CA MET A 38 12.58 11.99 4.96
C MET A 38 13.26 12.02 3.60
N LEU A 39 12.50 12.06 2.49
CA LEU A 39 13.08 12.00 1.14
C LEU A 39 14.04 13.18 0.89
N ARG A 40 13.67 14.39 1.32
CA ARG A 40 14.54 15.57 1.18
C ARG A 40 15.86 15.41 1.94
N SER A 41 15.81 14.80 3.14
CA SER A 41 16.99 14.55 3.97
C SER A 41 17.86 13.41 3.41
N ILE A 42 17.24 12.37 2.84
CA ILE A 42 17.96 11.27 2.17
C ILE A 42 18.74 11.81 0.97
N VAL A 43 18.13 12.65 0.14
CA VAL A 43 18.78 13.22 -1.05
C VAL A 43 19.90 14.19 -0.68
N THR A 44 19.75 14.96 0.41
CA THR A 44 20.73 15.97 0.81
C THR A 44 21.86 15.43 1.67
N ASN A 45 21.56 14.53 2.62
CA ASN A 45 22.51 14.07 3.65
C ASN A 45 22.93 12.60 3.47
N GLY A 46 22.29 11.82 2.59
CA GLY A 46 22.62 10.41 2.39
C GLY A 46 22.45 9.56 3.66
N SER A 47 21.50 9.92 4.53
CA SER A 47 21.33 9.30 5.86
C SER A 47 20.93 7.83 5.76
N LYS A 48 21.77 6.94 6.32
CA LYS A 48 21.52 5.50 6.31
C LYS A 48 20.24 5.09 7.05
N VAL A 49 20.01 5.72 8.20
CA VAL A 49 18.88 5.43 9.08
C VAL A 49 17.57 5.80 8.39
N MET A 50 17.51 6.97 7.75
CA MET A 50 16.31 7.45 7.07
C MET A 50 15.99 6.61 5.83
N THR A 51 16.99 6.20 5.05
CA THR A 51 16.76 5.29 3.92
C THR A 51 16.23 3.93 4.38
N CYS A 52 16.75 3.39 5.49
CA CYS A 52 16.24 2.14 6.04
C CYS A 52 14.80 2.28 6.55
N ALA A 53 14.46 3.41 7.16
CA ALA A 53 13.10 3.71 7.61
C ALA A 53 12.13 3.73 6.42
N VAL A 54 12.43 4.51 5.37
CA VAL A 54 11.57 4.60 4.17
C VAL A 54 11.38 3.25 3.51
N VAL A 55 12.43 2.42 3.44
CA VAL A 55 12.31 1.07 2.87
C VAL A 55 11.47 0.15 3.77
N ALA A 56 11.59 0.28 5.10
CA ALA A 56 10.73 -0.46 6.03
C ALA A 56 9.26 -0.05 5.88
N GLY A 57 8.97 1.25 5.76
CA GLY A 57 7.63 1.77 5.48
C GLY A 57 7.05 1.22 4.16
N TYR A 58 7.86 1.23 3.10
CA TYR A 58 7.51 0.63 1.80
C TYR A 58 7.19 -0.87 1.90
N LEU A 59 8.00 -1.65 2.64
CA LEU A 59 7.77 -3.08 2.82
C LEU A 59 6.49 -3.35 3.63
N LEU A 60 6.25 -2.57 4.68
CA LEU A 60 5.02 -2.66 5.48
C LEU A 60 3.79 -2.35 4.63
N PHE A 61 3.84 -1.31 3.81
CA PHE A 61 2.78 -0.96 2.87
C PHE A 61 2.52 -2.11 1.87
N THR A 62 3.58 -2.66 1.28
CA THR A 62 3.48 -3.78 0.33
C THR A 62 2.80 -5.00 0.97
N VAL A 63 3.18 -5.35 2.20
CA VAL A 63 2.61 -6.49 2.93
C VAL A 63 1.13 -6.26 3.23
N ILE A 64 0.76 -5.07 3.72
CA ILE A 64 -0.65 -4.80 4.05
C ILE A 64 -1.54 -4.76 2.80
N CYS A 65 -1.04 -4.27 1.65
CA CYS A 65 -1.75 -4.37 0.36
C CYS A 65 -1.97 -5.84 -0.02
N GLY A 66 -0.97 -6.71 0.15
CA GLY A 66 -1.11 -8.16 -0.05
C GLY A 66 -2.14 -8.82 0.86
N ILE A 67 -2.21 -8.40 2.13
CA ILE A 67 -3.24 -8.87 3.08
C ILE A 67 -4.63 -8.39 2.65
N CYS A 68 -4.77 -7.13 2.25
CA CYS A 68 -6.04 -6.57 1.78
C CYS A 68 -6.51 -7.28 0.51
N LEU A 69 -5.60 -7.53 -0.44
CA LEU A 69 -5.84 -8.32 -1.63
C LEU A 69 -6.40 -9.72 -1.29
N TYR A 70 -5.68 -10.47 -0.47
CA TYR A 70 -6.10 -11.82 -0.06
C TYR A 70 -7.48 -11.81 0.60
N LYS A 71 -7.69 -10.90 1.56
CA LYS A 71 -8.98 -10.78 2.27
C LYS A 71 -10.11 -10.32 1.36
N GLY A 72 -9.85 -9.45 0.39
CA GLY A 72 -10.83 -9.01 -0.60
C GLY A 72 -11.31 -10.18 -1.46
N PHE A 73 -10.38 -10.99 -1.98
CA PHE A 73 -10.70 -12.20 -2.72
C PHE A 73 -11.39 -13.26 -1.85
N ALA A 74 -11.00 -13.42 -0.58
CA ALA A 74 -11.67 -14.32 0.34
C ALA A 74 -13.10 -13.88 0.66
N ALA A 75 -13.36 -12.58 0.83
CA ALA A 75 -14.71 -12.06 1.02
C ALA A 75 -15.56 -12.22 -0.25
N TYR A 76 -14.97 -12.13 -1.44
CA TYR A 76 -15.68 -12.46 -2.67
C TYR A 76 -16.01 -13.95 -2.75
N LYS A 77 -15.01 -14.84 -2.64
CA LYS A 77 -15.15 -16.28 -2.84
C LYS A 77 -16.15 -16.95 -1.89
N TYR A 78 -16.21 -16.49 -0.63
CA TYR A 78 -17.00 -17.16 0.41
C TYR A 78 -18.26 -16.40 0.81
N GLU A 79 -18.37 -15.12 0.45
CA GLU A 79 -19.47 -14.25 0.88
C GLU A 79 -20.11 -13.48 -0.29
N ASP A 80 -19.69 -13.73 -1.53
CA ASP A 80 -20.15 -13.06 -2.77
C ASP A 80 -20.17 -11.54 -2.69
N SER A 81 -19.24 -10.96 -1.92
CA SER A 81 -19.12 -9.50 -1.81
C SER A 81 -18.46 -8.92 -3.06
N MET A 82 -19.28 -8.47 -4.01
CA MET A 82 -18.83 -7.73 -5.20
C MET A 82 -18.08 -6.44 -4.84
N SER A 83 -18.46 -5.80 -3.73
CA SER A 83 -17.77 -4.62 -3.22
C SER A 83 -16.35 -4.94 -2.75
N ALA A 84 -16.14 -6.10 -2.11
CA ALA A 84 -14.81 -6.55 -1.71
C ALA A 84 -13.96 -6.97 -2.92
N LEU A 85 -14.56 -7.56 -3.96
CA LEU A 85 -13.87 -7.89 -5.21
C LEU A 85 -13.33 -6.63 -5.90
N GLY A 86 -14.17 -5.60 -6.08
CA GLY A 86 -13.75 -4.36 -6.76
C GLY A 86 -12.57 -3.68 -6.04
N LYS A 87 -12.61 -3.62 -4.71
CA LYS A 87 -11.50 -3.10 -3.90
C LYS A 87 -10.28 -4.04 -3.94
N GLY A 88 -10.49 -5.35 -3.97
CA GLY A 88 -9.43 -6.35 -4.11
C GLY A 88 -8.65 -6.22 -5.42
N ILE A 89 -9.33 -5.93 -6.53
CA ILE A 89 -8.67 -5.66 -7.83
C ILE A 89 -7.78 -4.41 -7.74
N ILE A 90 -8.19 -3.38 -7.00
CA ILE A 90 -7.35 -2.20 -6.80
C ILE A 90 -6.08 -2.57 -6.02
N TYR A 91 -6.22 -3.32 -4.92
CA TYR A 91 -5.05 -3.82 -4.16
C TYR A 91 -4.15 -4.75 -4.99
N PHE A 92 -4.69 -5.44 -6.00
CA PHE A 92 -3.87 -6.23 -6.94
C PHE A 92 -2.93 -5.33 -7.75
N PHE A 93 -3.47 -4.24 -8.31
CA PHE A 93 -2.65 -3.26 -9.03
C PHE A 93 -1.65 -2.56 -8.11
N GLU A 94 -2.03 -2.24 -6.87
CA GLU A 94 -1.10 -1.66 -5.88
C GLU A 94 0.07 -2.60 -5.58
N VAL A 95 -0.17 -3.90 -5.42
CA VAL A 95 0.89 -4.89 -5.23
C VAL A 95 1.82 -4.93 -6.45
N ILE A 96 1.29 -4.88 -7.67
CA ILE A 96 2.12 -4.81 -8.89
C ILE A 96 2.98 -3.55 -8.89
N VAL A 97 2.39 -2.39 -8.59
CA VAL A 97 3.13 -1.12 -8.50
C VAL A 97 4.22 -1.22 -7.43
N CYS A 98 3.94 -1.82 -6.28
CA CYS A 98 4.95 -2.08 -5.27
C CYS A 98 6.08 -2.95 -5.86
N LEU A 99 5.78 -4.08 -6.50
CA LEU A 99 6.79 -4.96 -7.09
C LEU A 99 7.66 -4.28 -8.16
N ILE A 100 7.09 -3.39 -8.98
CA ILE A 100 7.86 -2.59 -9.95
C ILE A 100 8.84 -1.66 -9.22
N ASN A 101 8.40 -1.04 -8.13
CA ASN A 101 9.22 -0.15 -7.29
C ASN A 101 10.25 -0.91 -6.42
N LEU A 102 10.12 -2.24 -6.27
CA LEU A 102 11.01 -3.06 -5.43
C LEU A 102 12.46 -2.94 -5.88
N ARG A 103 12.69 -2.94 -7.20
CA ARG A 103 14.03 -2.79 -7.78
C ARG A 103 14.70 -1.50 -7.31
N PHE A 104 13.96 -0.41 -7.27
CA PHE A 104 14.46 0.88 -6.81
C PHE A 104 14.67 0.90 -5.29
N ALA A 105 13.72 0.39 -4.51
CA ALA A 105 13.86 0.28 -3.06
C ALA A 105 15.13 -0.51 -2.67
N LEU A 106 15.41 -1.62 -3.36
CA LEU A 106 16.63 -2.39 -3.18
C LEU A 106 17.89 -1.61 -3.56
N SER A 107 17.87 -0.88 -4.68
CA SER A 107 19.02 -0.05 -5.09
C SER A 107 19.37 1.03 -4.05
N LEU A 108 18.34 1.65 -3.45
CA LEU A 108 18.53 2.66 -2.40
C LEU A 108 19.21 2.06 -1.17
N VAL A 109 18.74 0.90 -0.70
CA VAL A 109 19.36 0.20 0.43
C VAL A 109 20.81 -0.15 0.12
N PHE A 110 21.06 -0.88 -0.97
CA PHE A 110 22.42 -1.36 -1.27
C PHE A 110 23.41 -0.22 -1.51
N SER A 111 22.96 0.89 -2.13
CA SER A 111 23.79 2.08 -2.31
C SER A 111 24.24 2.67 -0.97
N VAL A 112 23.31 2.80 -0.02
CA VAL A 112 23.55 3.40 1.30
C VAL A 112 24.45 2.52 2.20
N PHE A 113 24.47 1.20 1.98
CA PHE A 113 25.40 0.28 2.63
C PHE A 113 26.75 0.15 1.91
N GLY A 114 26.99 0.92 0.84
CA GLY A 114 28.26 0.90 0.10
C GLY A 114 28.46 -0.34 -0.76
N LYS A 115 27.41 -1.12 -1.04
CA LYS A 115 27.45 -2.29 -1.93
C LYS A 115 27.28 -1.89 -3.39
N ASN A 116 28.16 -1.00 -3.87
CA ASN A 116 28.06 -0.37 -5.18
C ASN A 116 28.05 -1.39 -6.34
N GLU A 117 28.75 -2.52 -6.22
CA GLU A 117 28.74 -3.59 -7.23
C GLU A 117 27.35 -4.24 -7.40
N ILE A 118 26.61 -4.39 -6.29
CA ILE A 118 25.23 -4.91 -6.33
C ILE A 118 24.29 -3.82 -6.86
N THR A 119 24.48 -2.58 -6.43
CA THR A 119 23.73 -1.44 -6.96
C THR A 119 23.92 -1.30 -8.45
N GLU A 120 25.12 -1.42 -9.00
CA GLU A 120 25.38 -1.38 -10.45
C GLU A 120 24.73 -2.55 -11.20
N LYS A 121 24.71 -3.76 -10.63
CA LYS A 121 23.95 -4.89 -11.19
C LYS A 121 22.44 -4.65 -11.20
N ILE A 122 21.92 -3.92 -10.21
CA ILE A 122 20.49 -3.60 -10.09
C ILE A 122 20.11 -2.39 -10.95
N VAL A 123 20.95 -1.36 -11.02
CA VAL A 123 20.66 -0.05 -11.64
C VAL A 123 21.09 -0.03 -13.11
N GLY A 124 22.14 -0.76 -13.45
CA GLY A 124 22.89 -0.59 -14.69
C GLY A 124 23.97 0.49 -14.54
N THR A 125 24.80 0.63 -15.57
CA THR A 125 25.91 1.61 -15.61
C THR A 125 25.45 3.06 -15.66
N ASP A 126 24.21 3.34 -16.10
CA ASP A 126 23.66 4.70 -16.13
C ASP A 126 22.67 4.95 -14.99
N GLN A 127 23.21 5.44 -13.87
CA GLN A 127 22.42 5.81 -12.69
C GLN A 127 21.45 6.97 -12.96
N LYS A 128 21.78 7.91 -13.87
CA LYS A 128 20.92 9.07 -14.14
C LYS A 128 19.69 8.67 -14.94
N ALA A 129 19.88 7.86 -15.99
CA ALA A 129 18.77 7.30 -16.77
C ALA A 129 17.87 6.42 -15.90
N PHE A 130 18.45 5.64 -14.99
CA PHE A 130 17.67 4.86 -14.04
C PHE A 130 16.81 5.73 -13.13
N VAL A 131 17.36 6.77 -12.49
CA VAL A 131 16.57 7.66 -11.61
C VAL A 131 15.43 8.35 -12.37
N GLN A 132 15.66 8.79 -13.61
CA GLN A 132 14.61 9.38 -14.44
C GLN A 132 13.50 8.37 -14.78
N ALA A 133 13.86 7.11 -15.06
CA ALA A 133 12.89 6.06 -15.33
C ALA A 133 12.01 5.72 -14.11
N GLN A 134 12.44 6.07 -12.89
CA GLN A 134 11.70 5.77 -11.66
C GLN A 134 10.62 6.81 -11.32
N VAL A 135 10.58 7.95 -12.01
CA VAL A 135 9.55 8.99 -11.77
C VAL A 135 8.14 8.42 -11.96
N ILE A 136 7.92 7.63 -13.02
CA ILE A 136 6.59 7.05 -13.33
C ILE A 136 6.17 6.00 -12.28
N PRO A 137 6.99 4.98 -11.94
CA PRO A 137 6.67 4.04 -10.86
C PRO A 137 6.40 4.69 -9.51
N TRP A 138 7.16 5.72 -9.13
CA TRP A 138 6.98 6.42 -7.85
C TRP A 138 5.73 7.27 -7.81
N THR A 139 5.44 7.99 -8.89
CA THR A 139 4.18 8.75 -8.99
C THR A 139 2.96 7.83 -8.98
N ALA A 140 3.05 6.68 -9.64
CA ALA A 140 2.00 5.65 -9.56
C ALA A 140 1.83 5.11 -8.12
N MET A 141 2.93 4.95 -7.38
CA MET A 141 2.86 4.53 -5.97
C MET A 141 2.20 5.57 -5.08
N LEU A 142 2.52 6.86 -5.25
CA LEU A 142 1.83 7.95 -4.54
C LEU A 142 0.33 7.99 -4.88
N GLY A 143 -0.02 7.77 -6.13
CA GLY A 143 -1.42 7.62 -6.55
C GLY A 143 -2.11 6.41 -5.89
N GLY A 144 -1.39 5.29 -5.77
CA GLY A 144 -1.85 4.09 -5.07
C GLY A 144 -2.11 4.32 -3.58
N LEU A 145 -1.19 5.00 -2.88
CA LEU A 145 -1.37 5.38 -1.48
C LEU A 145 -2.65 6.19 -1.27
N PHE A 146 -2.86 7.21 -2.11
CA PHE A 146 -4.06 8.03 -2.06
C PHE A 146 -5.35 7.21 -2.33
N LEU A 147 -5.29 6.26 -3.27
CA LEU A 147 -6.41 5.39 -3.57
C LEU A 147 -6.73 4.42 -2.42
N ALA A 148 -5.70 3.89 -1.75
CA ALA A 148 -5.85 3.08 -0.55
C ALA A 148 -6.54 3.86 0.58
N ASP A 149 -6.25 5.16 0.72
CA ASP A 149 -6.89 6.04 1.70
C ASP A 149 -8.38 6.25 1.38
N ILE A 150 -8.72 6.50 0.11
CA ILE A 150 -10.11 6.60 -0.35
C ILE A 150 -10.88 5.29 -0.05
N ILE A 151 -10.29 4.13 -0.36
CA ILE A 151 -10.90 2.82 -0.09
C ILE A 151 -11.11 2.62 1.42
N GLY A 152 -10.16 3.06 2.23
CA GLY A 152 -10.27 3.09 3.68
C GLY A 152 -11.47 3.87 4.17
N ILE A 153 -11.65 5.10 3.69
CA ILE A 153 -12.80 5.96 4.04
C ILE A 153 -14.12 5.27 3.70
N PHE A 154 -14.25 4.69 2.51
CA PHE A 154 -15.45 3.94 2.14
C PHE A 154 -15.68 2.71 3.03
N SER A 155 -14.60 2.05 3.47
CA SER A 155 -14.67 0.89 4.36
C SER A 155 -15.04 1.30 5.79
N ALA A 156 -14.55 2.43 6.28
CA ALA A 156 -14.95 3.04 7.56
C ALA A 156 -16.45 3.33 7.56
N TRP A 157 -16.93 4.02 6.52
CA TRP A 157 -18.34 4.37 6.37
C TRP A 157 -19.21 3.12 6.35
N LYS A 158 -18.78 2.07 5.64
CA LYS A 158 -19.48 0.79 5.60
C LYS A 158 -19.52 0.14 6.98
N LEU A 159 -18.42 0.12 7.72
CA LEU A 159 -18.38 -0.44 9.08
C LEU A 159 -19.32 0.30 10.04
N LEU A 160 -19.34 1.63 10.01
CA LEU A 160 -20.22 2.45 10.85
C LEU A 160 -21.70 2.24 10.50
N LYS A 161 -22.03 2.12 9.21
CA LYS A 161 -23.41 1.95 8.76
C LYS A 161 -24.02 0.61 9.19
N TYR A 162 -23.22 -0.45 9.23
CA TYR A 162 -23.67 -1.81 9.55
C TYR A 162 -23.23 -2.27 10.95
N GLN A 163 -22.74 -1.35 11.79
CA GLN A 163 -22.46 -1.63 13.19
C GLN A 163 -23.78 -1.86 13.92
N LYS A 164 -23.93 -3.02 14.58
CA LYS A 164 -25.05 -3.27 15.50
C LYS A 164 -25.07 -2.17 16.55
N LYS A 165 -26.16 -1.37 16.56
CA LYS A 165 -26.56 -0.58 17.73
C LYS A 165 -27.27 -1.48 18.72
#